data_AF-A0A9W8YXD1-F1
#
_entry.id   AF-A0A9W8YXD1-F1
#
_cell.length_a   1.000
_cell.length_b   1.000
_cell.length_c   1.000
_cell.angle_alpha   90.00
_cell.angle_beta   90.00
_cell.angle_gamma   90.00
#
_symmetry.space_group_name_H-M   'P 1'
#
loop_
_entity.id
_entity.type
_entity.pdbx_description
1 polymer ?
#
loop_
_entity_poly.entity_id
_entity_poly.type
_entity_poly.pdbx_seq_one_letter_code
_entity_poly.pdbx_strand_id
1 'polypeptide(L)'
;MAVMVEDVAQKYSLLEPQDREEFDSCHQHRLEGDGQTDSDRLMAILRSNGYTTQGSDGRTRVAMYPQVALINHSCEPNVLNADSEIRRVIAIRDINAGEEASISCLSTFEEITRDSDAERTARGDDFHELEQAVSSPMSKTAEAILYRKAEALAEYVEDQGFVDYSVKTSRFAYEFAVRVGDKNKARVWAEKHLENLQIIDPNSIDTQRARQMLERL
;
A
#
# COMPACT_ATOMS: atom_id res chain seq x y z
N MET A 1 -6.77 12.23 -20.98
CA MET A 1 -5.52 11.51 -21.29
C MET A 1 -4.42 12.43 -21.80
N ALA A 2 -4.65 13.28 -22.81
CA ALA A 2 -3.60 14.17 -23.37
C ALA A 2 -2.83 15.02 -22.32
N VAL A 3 -3.53 15.62 -21.35
CA VAL A 3 -2.91 16.45 -20.29
C VAL A 3 -1.95 15.66 -19.39
N MET A 4 -2.24 14.39 -19.11
CA MET A 4 -1.35 13.53 -18.28
C MET A 4 -0.11 13.08 -19.06
N VAL A 5 -0.26 12.83 -20.37
CA VAL A 5 0.85 12.45 -21.26
C VAL A 5 1.85 13.59 -21.40
N GLU A 6 1.35 14.82 -21.52
CA GLU A 6 2.18 16.04 -21.60
C GLU A 6 2.93 16.31 -20.27
N ASP A 7 2.29 16.08 -19.11
CA ASP A 7 2.93 16.25 -17.80
C ASP A 7 4.10 15.27 -17.60
N VAL A 8 3.96 14.00 -18.02
CA VAL A 8 5.02 13.00 -17.86
C VAL A 8 6.23 13.28 -18.74
N ALA A 9 6.04 13.65 -20.00
CA ALA A 9 7.14 14.06 -20.87
C ALA A 9 7.87 15.30 -20.32
N GLN A 10 7.12 16.26 -19.79
CA GLN A 10 7.71 17.44 -19.14
C GLN A 10 8.52 17.06 -17.90
N LYS A 11 7.98 16.23 -16.99
CA LYS A 11 8.70 15.78 -15.78
C LYS A 11 9.94 14.97 -16.13
N TYR A 12 9.85 14.08 -17.11
CA TYR A 12 10.99 13.31 -17.60
C TYR A 12 12.10 14.22 -18.17
N SER A 13 11.75 15.32 -18.85
CA SER A 13 12.75 16.27 -19.37
C SER A 13 13.54 17.01 -18.28
N LEU A 14 13.02 17.04 -17.05
CA LEU A 14 13.66 17.65 -15.88
C LEU A 14 14.58 16.67 -15.14
N LEU A 15 14.60 15.40 -15.51
CA LEU A 15 15.45 14.38 -14.88
C LEU A 15 16.90 14.53 -15.33
N GLU A 16 17.83 14.25 -14.41
CA GLU A 16 19.25 14.14 -14.74
C GLU A 16 19.49 12.99 -15.73
N PRO A 17 20.59 13.00 -16.51
CA PRO A 17 20.86 11.96 -17.49
C PRO A 17 20.86 10.53 -16.91
N GLN A 18 21.41 10.35 -15.70
CA GLN A 18 21.42 9.06 -15.01
C GLN A 18 20.00 8.60 -14.65
N ASP A 19 19.18 9.50 -14.10
CA ASP A 19 17.80 9.18 -13.72
C ASP A 19 16.93 8.84 -14.94
N ARG A 20 17.21 9.46 -16.09
CA ARG A 20 16.56 9.10 -17.36
C ARG A 20 16.96 7.72 -17.84
N GLU A 21 18.24 7.37 -17.75
CA GLU A 21 18.72 6.02 -18.11
C GLU A 21 18.07 4.96 -17.22
N GLU A 22 17.98 5.21 -15.91
CA GLU A 22 17.30 4.30 -14.98
C GLU A 22 15.80 4.20 -15.30
N PHE A 23 15.12 5.31 -15.56
CA PHE A 23 13.71 5.31 -15.99
C PHE A 23 13.52 4.53 -17.30
N ASP A 24 14.38 4.75 -18.29
CA ASP A 24 14.33 4.10 -19.61
C ASP A 24 14.63 2.60 -19.55
N SER A 25 15.36 2.15 -18.52
CA SER A 25 15.67 0.73 -18.29
C SER A 25 14.47 -0.08 -17.80
N CYS A 26 13.43 0.59 -17.28
CA CYS A 26 12.23 -0.06 -16.79
C CYS A 26 11.43 -0.72 -17.93
N HIS A 27 10.81 -1.85 -17.64
CA HIS A 27 9.97 -2.56 -18.61
C HIS A 27 8.71 -1.74 -18.93
N GLN A 28 8.15 -1.91 -20.13
CA GLN A 28 6.90 -1.25 -20.50
C GLN A 28 5.89 -2.29 -20.95
N HIS A 29 4.68 -2.23 -20.39
CA HIS A 29 3.53 -2.99 -20.88
C HIS A 29 2.63 -2.06 -21.69
N ARG A 30 2.51 -2.32 -23.00
CA ARG A 30 1.67 -1.54 -23.91
C ARG A 30 0.29 -2.17 -24.04
N LEU A 31 -0.74 -1.35 -23.94
CA LEU A 31 -2.13 -1.73 -24.13
C LEU A 31 -2.57 -1.51 -25.58
N GLU A 32 -3.62 -2.20 -26.00
CA GLU A 32 -4.24 -1.96 -27.31
C GLU A 32 -4.74 -0.52 -27.41
N GLY A 33 -4.30 0.20 -28.45
CA GLY A 33 -4.60 1.62 -28.63
C GLY A 33 -3.55 2.59 -28.06
N ASP A 34 -2.50 2.11 -27.40
CA ASP A 34 -1.35 2.95 -27.06
C ASP A 34 -0.68 3.50 -28.33
N GLY A 35 -0.38 4.79 -28.35
CA GLY A 35 0.32 5.43 -29.46
C GLY A 35 1.80 5.00 -29.55
N GLN A 36 2.46 5.39 -30.64
CA GLN A 36 3.85 5.02 -30.93
C GLN A 36 4.84 6.17 -30.68
N THR A 37 4.42 7.25 -30.04
CA THR A 37 5.31 8.38 -29.76
C THR A 37 6.19 8.12 -28.54
N ASP A 38 7.25 8.90 -28.39
CA ASP A 38 8.10 8.85 -27.20
C ASP A 38 7.31 9.20 -25.92
N SER A 39 6.40 10.16 -25.99
CA SER A 39 5.53 10.48 -24.84
C SER A 39 4.61 9.31 -24.47
N ASP A 40 4.10 8.57 -25.45
CA ASP A 40 3.32 7.34 -25.19
C ASP A 40 4.18 6.25 -24.54
N ARG A 41 5.45 6.15 -24.96
CA ARG A 41 6.44 5.24 -24.36
C ARG A 41 6.67 5.57 -22.89
N LEU A 42 6.93 6.84 -22.57
CA LEU A 42 7.16 7.30 -21.20
C LEU A 42 5.95 7.03 -20.31
N MET A 43 4.74 7.22 -20.83
CA MET A 43 3.50 6.88 -20.14
C MET A 43 3.34 5.38 -19.90
N ALA A 44 3.68 4.55 -20.88
CA ALA A 44 3.65 3.10 -20.72
C ALA A 44 4.63 2.62 -19.64
N ILE A 45 5.83 3.20 -19.59
CA ILE A 45 6.81 2.94 -18.52
C ILE A 45 6.24 3.37 -17.16
N LEU A 46 5.76 4.62 -17.04
CA LEU A 46 5.20 5.10 -15.78
C LEU A 46 4.02 4.25 -15.31
N ARG A 47 3.13 3.84 -16.22
CA ARG A 47 1.96 3.02 -15.88
C ARG A 47 2.34 1.63 -15.39
N SER A 48 3.39 1.04 -15.93
CA SER A 48 3.84 -0.31 -15.55
C SER A 48 4.67 -0.36 -14.27
N ASN A 49 5.29 0.76 -13.87
CA ASN A 49 6.31 0.78 -12.82
C ASN A 49 6.05 1.83 -11.74
N GLY A 50 5.03 2.66 -11.93
CA GLY A 50 4.69 3.76 -11.06
C GLY A 50 4.07 3.25 -9.76
N TYR A 51 4.50 3.84 -8.65
CA TYR A 51 3.97 3.57 -7.34
C TYR A 51 3.08 4.72 -6.91
N THR A 52 1.87 4.37 -6.47
CA THR A 52 1.02 5.29 -5.74
C THR A 52 1.65 5.54 -4.36
N THR A 53 1.87 6.81 -4.04
CA THR A 53 2.42 7.26 -2.76
C THR A 53 1.54 8.34 -2.15
N GLN A 54 1.53 8.44 -0.82
CA GLN A 54 0.81 9.49 -0.12
C GLN A 54 1.79 10.59 0.30
N GLY A 55 1.61 11.80 -0.24
CA GLY A 55 2.38 12.95 0.18
C GLY A 55 2.13 13.30 1.65
N SER A 56 3.07 14.02 2.26
CA SER A 56 2.91 14.55 3.64
C SER A 56 1.74 15.51 3.80
N ASP A 57 1.21 16.03 2.69
CA ASP A 57 -0.02 16.83 2.59
C ASP A 57 -1.30 15.99 2.49
N GLY A 58 -1.20 14.66 2.60
CA GLY A 58 -2.29 13.71 2.48
C GLY A 58 -2.75 13.46 1.04
N ARG A 59 -2.12 14.07 0.03
CA ARG A 59 -2.50 13.91 -1.38
C ARG A 59 -1.80 12.71 -2.00
N THR A 60 -2.56 11.94 -2.76
CA THR A 60 -2.03 10.85 -3.59
C THR A 60 -1.17 11.42 -4.71
N ARG A 61 0.01 10.84 -4.91
CA ARG A 61 0.94 11.14 -5.99
C ARG A 61 1.40 9.83 -6.63
N VAL A 62 1.93 9.92 -7.84
CA VAL A 62 2.63 8.82 -8.49
C VAL A 62 4.12 9.10 -8.43
N ALA A 63 4.89 8.13 -7.97
CA ALA A 63 6.34 8.20 -7.89
C ALA A 63 6.98 7.02 -8.63
N MET A 64 8.19 7.23 -9.13
CA MET A 64 8.98 6.20 -9.81
C MET A 64 10.18 5.82 -8.96
N TYR A 65 10.38 4.52 -8.78
CA TYR A 65 11.53 3.95 -8.08
C TYR A 65 12.11 2.85 -8.99
N PRO A 66 12.91 3.20 -10.02
CA PRO A 66 13.33 2.25 -11.06
C PRO A 66 13.92 0.96 -10.52
N GLN A 67 14.78 1.03 -9.49
CA GLN A 67 15.40 -0.14 -8.87
C GLN A 67 14.39 -1.07 -8.17
N VAL A 68 13.32 -0.51 -7.60
CA VAL A 68 12.26 -1.28 -6.92
C VAL A 68 11.28 -1.86 -7.94
N ALA A 69 11.05 -1.15 -9.05
CA ALA A 69 10.21 -1.60 -10.15
C ALA A 69 10.74 -2.83 -10.91
N LEU A 70 12.01 -3.20 -10.67
CA LEU A 70 12.60 -4.44 -11.19
C LEU A 70 12.17 -5.68 -10.38
N ILE A 71 11.62 -5.51 -9.18
CA ILE A 71 11.25 -6.62 -8.32
C ILE A 71 9.94 -7.24 -8.83
N ASN A 72 9.98 -8.53 -9.15
CA ASN A 72 8.83 -9.23 -9.72
C ASN A 72 7.72 -9.45 -8.68
N HIS A 73 6.52 -9.70 -9.22
CA HIS A 73 5.36 -10.06 -8.42
C HIS A 73 5.40 -11.53 -7.98
N SER A 74 5.06 -11.80 -6.71
CA SER A 74 4.64 -13.13 -6.24
C SER A 74 3.42 -12.99 -5.33
N CYS A 75 2.52 -13.98 -5.36
CA CYS A 75 1.42 -14.10 -4.39
C CYS A 75 1.90 -14.60 -3.02
N GLU A 76 3.10 -15.19 -2.96
CA GLU A 76 3.81 -15.54 -1.74
C GLU A 76 5.14 -14.75 -1.71
N PRO A 77 5.08 -13.43 -1.47
CA PRO A 77 6.26 -12.57 -1.55
C PRO A 77 7.27 -12.90 -0.44
N ASN A 78 8.52 -12.51 -0.65
CA ASN A 78 9.58 -12.63 0.35
C ASN A 78 10.19 -11.29 0.76
N VAL A 79 9.76 -10.21 0.10
CA VAL A 79 10.05 -8.84 0.50
C VAL A 79 8.77 -8.00 0.56
N LEU A 80 8.73 -7.08 1.52
CA LEU A 80 7.72 -6.03 1.68
C LEU A 80 8.22 -4.75 1.03
N ASN A 81 7.36 -4.08 0.26
CA ASN A 81 7.63 -2.76 -0.31
C ASN A 81 6.92 -1.67 0.49
N ALA A 82 7.60 -1.10 1.48
CA ALA A 82 7.04 -0.09 2.35
C ALA A 82 7.25 1.33 1.81
N ASP A 83 6.19 2.15 1.85
CA ASP A 83 6.27 3.59 1.66
C ASP A 83 6.49 4.29 3.01
N SER A 84 7.50 5.14 3.09
CA SER A 84 7.74 6.00 4.26
C SER A 84 8.28 7.36 3.78
N GLU A 85 9.19 8.01 4.51
CA GLU A 85 9.95 9.14 3.94
C GLU A 85 10.82 8.72 2.74
N ILE A 86 11.22 7.44 2.71
CA ILE A 86 11.89 6.78 1.59
C ILE A 86 11.19 5.44 1.30
N ARG A 87 11.27 4.96 0.05
CA ARG A 87 10.78 3.63 -0.32
C ARG A 87 11.76 2.57 0.18
N ARG A 88 11.27 1.56 0.90
CA ARG A 88 12.09 0.48 1.48
C ARG A 88 11.64 -0.89 1.02
N VAL A 89 12.61 -1.74 0.72
CA VAL A 89 12.41 -3.16 0.41
C VAL A 89 12.96 -3.96 1.57
N ILE A 90 12.08 -4.71 2.26
CA ILE A 90 12.39 -5.35 3.54
C ILE A 90 12.10 -6.83 3.43
N ALA A 91 13.07 -7.68 3.76
CA ALA A 91 12.83 -9.12 3.82
C ALA A 91 11.81 -9.46 4.92
N ILE A 92 10.77 -10.23 4.58
CA ILE A 92 9.73 -10.68 5.54
C ILE A 92 9.92 -12.14 5.96
N ARG A 93 10.91 -12.81 5.37
CA ARG A 93 11.41 -14.13 5.73
C ARG A 93 12.86 -14.26 5.29
N ASP A 94 13.53 -15.34 5.69
CA ASP A 94 14.86 -15.65 5.17
C ASP A 94 14.82 -15.82 3.64
N ILE A 95 15.81 -15.24 2.96
CA ILE A 95 15.99 -15.30 1.50
C ILE A 95 17.35 -15.92 1.23
N ASN A 96 17.37 -17.04 0.49
CA ASN A 96 18.60 -17.77 0.22
C ASN A 96 19.43 -17.09 -0.89
N ALA A 97 20.73 -17.32 -0.91
CA ALA A 97 21.58 -16.85 -2.00
C ALA A 97 21.12 -17.45 -3.34
N GLY A 98 20.83 -16.59 -4.32
CA GLY A 98 20.29 -16.98 -5.63
C GLY A 98 18.76 -17.10 -5.69
N GLU A 99 18.07 -16.95 -4.56
CA GLU A 99 16.61 -16.81 -4.53
C GLU A 99 16.20 -15.42 -5.04
N GLU A 100 15.15 -15.36 -5.84
CA GLU A 100 14.62 -14.12 -6.38
C GLU A 100 13.86 -13.33 -5.30
N ALA A 101 14.16 -12.03 -5.17
CA ALA A 101 13.33 -11.14 -4.38
C ALA A 101 12.02 -10.87 -5.12
N SER A 102 10.89 -10.97 -4.41
CA SER A 102 9.55 -10.78 -4.97
C SER A 102 8.65 -10.00 -4.02
N ILE A 103 7.92 -9.03 -4.58
CA ILE A 103 6.93 -8.20 -3.88
C ILE A 103 5.52 -8.65 -4.23
N SER A 104 4.56 -8.26 -3.41
CA SER A 104 3.17 -8.20 -3.85
C SER A 104 2.97 -6.87 -4.58
N CYS A 105 2.55 -6.90 -5.85
CA CYS A 105 2.35 -5.68 -6.66
C CYS A 105 0.96 -5.06 -6.43
N LEU A 106 0.26 -5.48 -5.38
CA LEU A 106 -1.16 -5.23 -5.21
C LEU A 106 -1.33 -3.97 -4.37
N SER A 107 -1.58 -2.84 -5.04
CA SER A 107 -1.85 -1.56 -4.38
C SER A 107 -3.32 -1.40 -3.97
N THR A 108 -4.21 -2.25 -4.49
CA THR A 108 -5.64 -2.31 -4.16
C THR A 108 -6.12 -3.76 -4.13
N PHE A 109 -6.94 -4.10 -3.13
CA PHE A 109 -7.59 -5.41 -3.00
C PHE A 109 -8.41 -5.82 -4.25
N GLU A 110 -8.83 -4.85 -5.06
CA GLU A 110 -9.63 -5.04 -6.28
C GLU A 110 -8.86 -5.67 -7.45
N GLU A 111 -7.53 -5.49 -7.55
CA GLU A 111 -6.75 -5.92 -8.73
C GLU A 111 -6.25 -7.38 -8.65
N ILE A 112 -6.64 -8.13 -7.60
CA ILE A 112 -6.26 -9.54 -7.37
C ILE A 112 -7.10 -10.51 -8.24
N THR A 113 -6.92 -10.43 -9.56
CA THR A 113 -7.16 -11.54 -10.51
C THR A 113 -8.58 -11.81 -11.04
N ARG A 114 -8.62 -12.19 -12.33
CA ARG A 114 -9.78 -12.78 -13.03
C ARG A 114 -9.99 -14.23 -12.58
N ASP A 115 -10.62 -14.42 -11.43
CA ASP A 115 -11.52 -15.55 -11.15
C ASP A 115 -12.30 -15.26 -9.86
N SER A 116 -13.61 -15.53 -9.87
CA SER A 116 -14.59 -14.97 -8.93
C SER A 116 -14.37 -15.40 -7.47
N ASP A 117 -14.25 -14.44 -6.53
CA ASP A 117 -14.38 -14.75 -5.11
C ASP A 117 -15.15 -13.64 -4.36
N ALA A 118 -16.43 -13.91 -4.08
CA ALA A 118 -17.33 -12.95 -3.44
C ALA A 118 -16.82 -12.47 -2.07
N GLU A 119 -16.06 -13.31 -1.36
CA GLU A 119 -15.42 -12.92 -0.10
C GLU A 119 -14.34 -11.87 -0.33
N ARG A 120 -13.55 -11.97 -1.41
CA ARG A 120 -12.51 -10.99 -1.73
C ARG A 120 -13.10 -9.64 -2.14
N THR A 121 -14.13 -9.64 -2.98
CA THR A 121 -14.87 -8.41 -3.31
C THR A 121 -15.44 -7.77 -2.06
N ALA A 122 -16.07 -8.56 -1.19
CA ALA A 122 -16.60 -8.05 0.08
C ALA A 122 -15.49 -7.44 0.98
N ARG A 123 -14.29 -8.03 1.02
CA ARG A 123 -13.15 -7.48 1.78
C ARG A 123 -12.58 -6.21 1.15
N GLY A 124 -12.57 -6.12 -0.18
CA GLY A 124 -12.24 -4.88 -0.89
C GLY A 124 -13.23 -3.76 -0.59
N ASP A 125 -14.53 -4.06 -0.64
CA ASP A 125 -15.60 -3.13 -0.29
C ASP A 125 -15.50 -2.68 1.17
N ASP A 126 -15.27 -3.63 2.10
CA ASP A 126 -15.04 -3.34 3.52
C ASP A 126 -13.85 -2.39 3.71
N PHE A 127 -12.74 -2.65 3.01
CA PHE A 127 -11.54 -1.80 3.10
C PHE A 127 -11.84 -0.37 2.67
N HIS A 128 -12.53 -0.19 1.54
CA HIS A 128 -12.88 1.12 1.02
C HIS A 128 -13.86 1.87 1.94
N GLU A 129 -14.88 1.18 2.45
CA GLU A 129 -15.84 1.75 3.40
C GLU A 129 -15.14 2.21 4.69
N LEU A 130 -14.24 1.38 5.24
CA LEU A 130 -13.47 1.71 6.43
C LEU A 130 -12.55 2.92 6.22
N GLU A 131 -11.90 3.01 5.06
CA GLU A 131 -11.05 4.14 4.71
C GLU A 131 -11.84 5.46 4.68
N GLN A 132 -13.05 5.45 4.14
CA GLN A 132 -13.91 6.64 4.14
C GLN A 132 -14.41 6.98 5.56
N ALA A 133 -14.78 5.96 6.33
CA ALA A 133 -15.38 6.12 7.66
C ALA A 133 -14.37 6.52 8.74
N VAL A 134 -13.07 6.20 8.57
CA VAL A 134 -12.03 6.51 9.55
C VAL A 134 -11.90 8.02 9.81
N SER A 135 -12.30 8.88 8.87
CA SER A 135 -12.23 10.34 9.04
C SER A 135 -13.56 10.98 9.45
N SER A 136 -14.63 10.19 9.60
CA SER A 136 -15.99 10.71 9.77
C SER A 136 -16.61 10.28 11.10
N PRO A 137 -17.24 11.20 11.87
CA PRO A 137 -18.00 10.83 13.06
C PRO A 137 -19.30 10.12 12.66
N MET A 138 -19.67 9.07 13.41
CA MET A 138 -20.81 8.22 13.08
C MET A 138 -21.67 7.90 14.30
N SER A 139 -22.83 7.31 14.07
CA SER A 139 -23.66 6.78 15.17
C SER A 139 -22.97 5.59 15.85
N LYS A 140 -23.21 5.39 17.15
CA LYS A 140 -22.67 4.25 17.90
C LYS A 140 -22.98 2.89 17.26
N THR A 141 -24.17 2.74 16.69
CA THR A 141 -24.57 1.51 16.00
C THR A 141 -23.72 1.28 14.75
N ALA A 142 -23.46 2.33 13.97
CA ALA A 142 -22.64 2.24 12.78
C ALA A 142 -21.16 1.99 13.12
N GLU A 143 -20.63 2.62 14.17
CA GLU A 143 -19.27 2.36 14.67
C GLU A 143 -19.09 0.90 15.09
N ALA A 144 -20.09 0.29 15.75
CA ALA A 144 -20.06 -1.12 16.12
C ALA A 144 -20.05 -2.06 14.89
N ILE A 145 -20.75 -1.71 13.82
CA ILE A 145 -20.73 -2.47 12.56
C ILE A 145 -19.36 -2.34 11.90
N LEU A 146 -18.83 -1.13 11.79
CA LEU A 146 -17.53 -0.87 11.19
C LEU A 146 -16.39 -1.50 11.98
N TYR A 147 -16.48 -1.53 13.32
CA TYR A 147 -15.51 -2.26 14.13
C TYR A 147 -15.46 -3.75 13.76
N ARG A 148 -16.61 -4.42 13.62
CA ARG A 148 -16.64 -5.83 13.21
C ARG A 148 -16.04 -6.05 11.83
N LYS A 149 -16.31 -5.14 10.88
CA LYS A 149 -15.70 -5.18 9.54
C LYS A 149 -14.19 -5.00 9.62
N ALA A 150 -13.72 -4.02 10.39
CA ALA A 150 -12.30 -3.73 10.56
C ALA A 150 -11.55 -4.89 11.19
N GLU A 151 -12.12 -5.50 12.23
CA GLU A 151 -11.55 -6.68 12.89
C GLU A 151 -11.47 -7.87 11.93
N ALA A 152 -12.59 -8.22 11.27
CA ALA A 152 -12.61 -9.34 10.33
C ALA A 152 -11.64 -9.13 9.14
N LEU A 153 -11.51 -7.90 8.66
CA LEU A 153 -10.59 -7.56 7.58
C LEU A 153 -9.13 -7.65 8.02
N ALA A 154 -8.81 -7.23 9.25
CA ALA A 154 -7.47 -7.33 9.79
C ALA A 154 -7.05 -8.80 10.02
N GLU A 155 -7.95 -9.62 10.57
CA GLU A 155 -7.73 -11.07 10.72
C GLU A 155 -7.55 -11.75 9.36
N TYR A 156 -8.41 -11.43 8.39
CA TYR A 156 -8.29 -11.96 7.02
C TYR A 156 -6.94 -11.58 6.37
N VAL A 157 -6.49 -10.34 6.53
CA VAL A 157 -5.18 -9.89 6.04
C VAL A 157 -4.04 -10.70 6.63
N GLU A 158 -4.08 -10.96 7.93
CA GLU A 158 -3.07 -11.76 8.62
C GLU A 158 -3.10 -13.21 8.13
N ASP A 159 -4.29 -13.83 8.08
CA ASP A 159 -4.46 -15.24 7.68
C ASP A 159 -4.03 -15.50 6.23
N GLN A 160 -4.26 -14.54 5.33
CA GLN A 160 -3.86 -14.64 3.92
C GLN A 160 -2.42 -14.18 3.67
N GLY A 161 -1.72 -13.67 4.67
CA GLY A 161 -0.35 -13.16 4.51
C GLY A 161 -0.25 -11.88 3.68
N PHE A 162 -1.31 -11.06 3.64
CA PHE A 162 -1.36 -9.80 2.90
C PHE A 162 -0.65 -8.66 3.64
N VAL A 163 0.65 -8.84 3.88
CA VAL A 163 1.50 -7.96 4.69
C VAL A 163 1.48 -6.49 4.27
N ASP A 164 1.27 -6.17 2.99
CA ASP A 164 1.17 -4.77 2.53
C ASP A 164 0.00 -4.01 3.18
N TYR A 165 -1.05 -4.73 3.60
CA TYR A 165 -2.25 -4.16 4.20
C TYR A 165 -2.25 -4.21 5.73
N SER A 166 -1.33 -4.95 6.34
CA SER A 166 -1.35 -5.23 7.80
C SER A 166 -1.28 -3.96 8.63
N VAL A 167 -0.46 -2.97 8.24
CA VAL A 167 -0.36 -1.67 8.91
C VAL A 167 -1.70 -0.94 8.90
N LYS A 168 -2.37 -0.92 7.75
CA LYS A 168 -3.59 -0.13 7.56
C LYS A 168 -4.82 -0.80 8.19
N THR A 169 -4.97 -2.12 8.04
CA THR A 169 -6.11 -2.85 8.61
C THR A 169 -6.02 -2.96 10.13
N SER A 170 -4.82 -3.18 10.70
CA SER A 170 -4.61 -3.11 12.16
C SER A 170 -4.94 -1.73 12.72
N ARG A 171 -4.61 -0.65 12.00
CA ARG A 171 -5.01 0.72 12.37
C ARG A 171 -6.53 0.89 12.37
N PHE A 172 -7.23 0.43 11.33
CA PHE A 172 -8.69 0.49 11.29
C PHE A 172 -9.31 -0.25 12.48
N ALA A 173 -8.84 -1.47 12.76
CA ALA A 173 -9.34 -2.27 13.87
C ALA A 173 -9.13 -1.56 15.22
N TYR A 174 -7.95 -0.95 15.43
CA TYR A 174 -7.68 -0.11 16.59
C TYR A 174 -8.64 1.09 16.68
N GLU A 175 -8.75 1.89 15.62
CA GLU A 175 -9.50 3.14 15.67
C GLU A 175 -10.98 2.91 15.95
N PHE A 176 -11.58 1.90 15.32
CA PHE A 176 -12.97 1.56 15.57
C PHE A 176 -13.18 0.88 16.93
N ALA A 177 -12.22 0.09 17.43
CA ALA A 177 -12.29 -0.46 18.79
C ALA A 177 -12.31 0.65 19.86
N VAL A 178 -11.51 1.71 19.67
CA VAL A 178 -11.53 2.90 20.54
C VAL A 178 -12.89 3.59 20.52
N ARG A 179 -13.48 3.80 19.33
CA ARG A 179 -14.77 4.47 19.17
C ARG A 179 -15.92 3.74 19.87
N VAL A 180 -15.94 2.41 19.78
CA VAL A 180 -16.95 1.59 20.46
C VAL A 180 -16.67 1.42 21.96
N GLY A 181 -15.52 1.89 22.45
CA GLY A 181 -15.13 1.85 23.86
C GLY A 181 -14.58 0.50 24.32
N ASP A 182 -14.21 -0.41 23.40
CA ASP A 182 -13.61 -1.69 23.74
C ASP A 182 -12.09 -1.53 23.93
N LYS A 183 -11.69 -1.18 25.16
CA LYS A 183 -10.29 -0.96 25.52
C LYS A 183 -9.39 -2.18 25.34
N ASN A 184 -9.93 -3.38 25.55
CA ASN A 184 -9.14 -4.61 25.46
C ASN A 184 -8.80 -4.88 23.99
N LYS A 185 -9.81 -4.81 23.12
CA LYS A 185 -9.61 -4.98 21.67
C LYS A 185 -8.78 -3.85 21.07
N ALA A 186 -8.97 -2.60 21.52
CA ALA A 186 -8.13 -1.49 21.11
C ALA A 186 -6.65 -1.75 21.45
N ARG A 187 -6.35 -2.29 22.63
CA ARG A 187 -4.97 -2.61 23.02
C ARG A 187 -4.35 -3.68 22.12
N VAL A 188 -5.07 -4.78 21.88
CA VAL A 188 -4.62 -5.87 21.00
C VAL A 188 -4.27 -5.34 19.61
N TRP A 189 -5.16 -4.55 19.00
CA TRP A 189 -4.94 -4.02 17.65
C TRP A 189 -3.87 -2.92 17.61
N ALA A 190 -3.71 -2.13 18.68
CA ALA A 190 -2.62 -1.17 18.78
C ALA A 190 -1.24 -1.85 18.91
N GLU A 191 -1.14 -2.97 19.64
CA GLU A 191 0.10 -3.75 19.75
C GLU A 191 0.50 -4.32 18.39
N LYS A 192 -0.46 -4.96 17.69
CA LYS A 192 -0.25 -5.46 16.33
C LYS A 192 0.13 -4.35 15.33
N HIS A 193 -0.55 -3.21 15.41
CA HIS A 193 -0.23 -2.06 14.55
C HIS A 193 1.21 -1.56 14.79
N LEU A 194 1.63 -1.49 16.06
CA LEU A 194 3.00 -1.13 16.41
C LEU A 194 4.01 -2.17 15.91
N GLU A 195 3.73 -3.45 16.05
CA GLU A 195 4.59 -4.54 15.56
C GLU A 195 4.82 -4.42 14.04
N ASN A 196 3.74 -4.27 13.27
CA ASN A 196 3.81 -4.08 11.81
C ASN A 196 4.68 -2.86 11.43
N LEU A 197 4.53 -1.74 12.15
CA LEU A 197 5.33 -0.54 11.92
C LEU A 197 6.80 -0.69 12.35
N GLN A 198 7.09 -1.47 13.40
CA GLN A 198 8.46 -1.73 13.86
C GLN A 198 9.24 -2.59 12.87
N ILE A 199 8.58 -3.51 12.18
CA ILE A 199 9.18 -4.29 11.08
C ILE A 199 9.61 -3.34 9.95
N ILE A 200 8.81 -2.31 9.65
CA ILE A 200 9.09 -1.34 8.58
C ILE A 200 10.18 -0.34 8.97
N ASP A 201 9.99 0.31 10.12
CA ASP A 201 10.92 1.29 10.67
C ASP A 201 10.68 1.48 12.18
N PRO A 202 11.54 0.96 13.06
CA PRO A 202 11.37 1.10 14.51
C PRO A 202 11.51 2.54 15.02
N ASN A 203 12.02 3.46 14.20
CA ASN A 203 12.30 4.85 14.55
C ASN A 203 11.40 5.87 13.83
N SER A 204 10.55 5.44 12.90
CA SER A 204 9.68 6.35 12.14
C SER A 204 8.71 7.12 13.03
N ILE A 205 8.23 8.25 12.52
CA ILE A 205 7.19 9.07 13.19
C ILE A 205 5.93 8.23 13.44
N ASP A 206 5.54 7.37 12.50
CA ASP A 206 4.34 6.54 12.65
C ASP A 206 4.53 5.46 13.71
N THR A 207 5.71 4.83 13.82
CA THR A 207 6.03 3.94 14.94
C THR A 207 5.98 4.67 16.28
N GLN A 208 6.50 5.90 16.35
CA GLN A 208 6.43 6.70 17.58
C GLN A 208 4.97 7.06 17.94
N ARG A 209 4.14 7.39 16.94
CA ARG A 209 2.70 7.64 17.14
C ARG A 209 1.98 6.38 17.63
N ALA A 210 2.28 5.22 17.06
CA ALA A 210 1.71 3.94 17.50
C ALA A 210 2.08 3.60 18.96
N ARG A 211 3.30 3.90 19.41
CA ARG A 211 3.67 3.78 20.84
C ARG A 211 2.80 4.69 21.72
N GLN A 212 2.60 5.94 21.32
CA GLN A 212 1.75 6.88 22.06
C GLN A 212 0.28 6.45 22.07
N MET A 213 -0.21 5.76 21.04
CA MET A 213 -1.57 5.21 21.01
C MET A 213 -1.76 4.19 22.15
N LEU A 214 -0.80 3.29 22.35
CA LEU A 214 -0.83 2.30 23.44
C LEU A 214 -0.79 2.94 24.84
N GLU A 215 -0.01 3.99 25.01
CA GLU A 215 0.10 4.72 26.29
C GLU A 215 -1.22 5.40 26.71
N ARG A 216 -2.13 5.65 25.75
CA ARG A 216 -3.39 6.39 25.97
C ARG A 216 -4.61 5.51 26.26
N LEU A 217 -4.49 4.18 26.19
CA LEU A 217 -5.59 3.21 26.37
C LEU A 217 -5.82 2.79 27.83
#